data_AF-A0A970ERF3-F1
#
_entry.id   AF-A0A970ERF3-F1
#
_cell.length_a   1.000
_cell.length_b   1.000
_cell.length_c   1.000
_cell.angle_alpha   90.00
_cell.angle_beta   90.00
_cell.angle_gamma   90.00
#
_symmetry.space_group_name_H-M   'P 1'
#
loop_
_entity.id
_entity.type
_entity.pdbx_description
1 polymer ?
#
loop_
_entity_poly.entity_id
_entity_poly.type
_entity_poly.pdbx_seq_one_letter_code
_entity_poly.pdbx_strand_id
1 'polypeptide(L)' 'MISRAKRQPLYQQLAAKLVQDITNGKYQPGECLPSIRELAEFFEVTVPTVQKALRILVED' A
#
# COMPACT_ATOMS: atom_id res chain seq x y z
N MET A 1 -11.20 0.63 1.72
CA MET A 1 -11.16 -0.80 1.33
C MET A 1 -10.67 -0.93 -0.10
N ILE A 2 -9.67 -1.79 -0.33
CA ILE A 2 -9.15 -2.13 -1.66
C ILE A 2 -10.15 -3.08 -2.30
N SER A 3 -10.56 -2.83 -3.55
CA SER A 3 -11.56 -3.65 -4.22
C SER A 3 -11.27 -3.80 -5.71
N ARG A 4 -11.42 -5.03 -6.21
CA ARG A 4 -11.31 -5.37 -7.63
C ARG A 4 -12.46 -4.82 -8.48
N ALA A 5 -13.57 -4.42 -7.86
CA ALA A 5 -14.73 -3.86 -8.56
C ALA A 5 -14.54 -2.38 -8.95
N LYS A 6 -13.53 -1.69 -8.39
CA LYS A 6 -13.23 -0.30 -8.74
C LYS A 6 -12.47 -0.22 -10.05
N ARG A 7 -12.72 0.84 -10.82
CA ARG A 7 -12.00 1.14 -12.09
C ARG A 7 -10.50 1.39 -11.88
N GLN A 8 -10.09 1.74 -10.67
CA GLN A 8 -8.70 2.03 -10.33
C GLN A 8 -7.91 0.72 -10.12
N PRO A 9 -6.69 0.58 -10.66
CA PRO A 9 -5.82 -0.57 -10.41
C PRO A 9 -5.53 -0.81 -8.92
N LEU A 10 -5.40 -2.08 -8.51
CA LEU A 10 -5.18 -2.47 -7.12
C LEU A 10 -3.94 -1.81 -6.49
N TYR A 11 -2.85 -1.67 -7.25
CA TYR A 11 -1.62 -1.05 -6.76
C TYR A 11 -1.81 0.44 -6.45
N GLN A 12 -2.64 1.16 -7.21
CA GLN A 12 -2.92 2.57 -6.93
C GLN A 12 -3.88 2.72 -5.74
N GLN A 13 -4.85 1.81 -5.61
CA GLN A 13 -5.72 1.77 -4.43
C GLN A 13 -4.92 1.48 -3.15
N LEU A 14 -3.96 0.55 -3.22
CA LEU A 14 -3.06 0.25 -2.12
C LEU A 14 -2.15 1.44 -1.79
N ALA A 15 -1.58 2.08 -2.81
CA ALA A 15 -0.75 3.27 -2.62
C ALA A 15 -1.53 4.38 -1.88
N ALA A 16 -2.72 4.72 -2.35
CA ALA A 16 -3.59 5.71 -1.70
C ALA A 16 -3.94 5.33 -0.25
N LYS A 17 -4.13 4.02 0.01
CA LYS A 17 -4.40 3.53 1.36
C LYS A 17 -3.18 3.65 2.28
N LEU A 18 -1.99 3.33 1.78
CA LEU A 18 -0.74 3.48 2.54
C LEU A 18 -0.46 4.95 2.86
N VAL A 19 -0.66 5.85 1.89
CA VAL A 19 -0.57 7.31 2.12
C VAL A 19 -1.52 7.73 3.23
N GLN A 20 -2.80 7.33 3.17
CA GLN A 20 -3.75 7.63 4.26
C GLN A 20 -3.28 7.08 5.61
N ASP A 21 -2.78 5.84 5.66
CA ASP A 21 -2.32 5.22 6.90
C ASP A 21 -1.11 5.98 7.49
N ILE A 22 -0.17 6.43 6.66
CA ILE A 22 0.96 7.29 7.07
C ILE A 22 0.46 8.64 7.58
N THR A 23 -0.42 9.33 6.82
CA THR A 23 -0.97 10.63 7.21
C THR A 23 -1.77 10.56 8.51
N ASN A 24 -2.46 9.45 8.76
CA ASN A 24 -3.21 9.21 10.00
C ASN A 24 -2.30 8.80 11.18
N GLY A 25 -0.99 8.70 10.98
CA GLY A 25 -0.03 8.35 12.03
C GLY A 25 0.01 6.87 12.39
N LYS A 26 -0.56 5.99 11.56
CA LYS A 26 -0.44 4.53 11.75
C LYS A 26 1.01 4.06 11.58
N TYR A 27 1.75 4.73 10.69
CA TYR A 27 3.18 4.53 10.49
C TYR A 27 3.87 5.86 10.74
N GLN A 28 4.78 5.91 11.71
CA GLN A 28 5.46 7.15 12.07
C GLN A 28 6.70 7.39 11.20
N PRO A 29 7.11 8.65 10.99
CA PRO A 29 8.37 8.96 10.35
C PRO A 29 9.55 8.27 11.07
N GLY A 30 10.38 7.55 10.32
CA GLY A 30 11.49 6.76 10.85
C GLY A 30 11.13 5.34 11.28
N GLU A 31 9.84 4.98 11.29
CA GLU A 31 9.38 3.62 11.49
C GLU A 31 9.46 2.81 10.18
N CYS A 32 9.85 1.55 10.28
CA CYS A 32 9.80 0.65 9.14
C CYS A 32 8.36 0.25 8.83
N LEU A 33 7.96 0.36 7.57
CA LEU A 33 6.74 -0.30 7.11
C LEU A 33 6.85 -1.81 7.28
N PRO A 34 5.71 -2.53 7.41
CA PRO A 34 5.70 -3.98 7.33
C PRO A 34 6.34 -4.47 6.03
N SER A 35 6.86 -5.69 6.04
CA SER A 35 7.47 -6.29 4.86
C SER A 35 6.44 -6.42 3.73
N ILE A 36 6.95 -6.52 2.50
CA ILE A 36 6.11 -6.69 1.30
C ILE A 36 5.17 -7.91 1.43
N ARG A 37 5.62 -8.98 2.08
CA ARG A 37 4.81 -10.19 2.30
C ARG A 37 3.69 -9.94 3.30
N GLU A 38 4.00 -9.32 4.43
CA GLU A 38 3.00 -8.96 5.44
C GLU A 38 1.96 -7.98 4.88
N LEU A 39 2.39 -7.01 4.08
CA LEU A 39 1.47 -6.10 3.39
C LEU A 39 0.60 -6.84 2.38
N ALA A 40 1.15 -7.79 1.63
CA ALA A 40 0.40 -8.60 0.67
C ALA A 40 -0.70 -9.42 1.37
N GLU A 41 -0.36 -10.04 2.50
CA GLU A 41 -1.29 -10.80 3.33
C GLU A 41 -2.36 -9.88 3.95
N PHE A 42 -1.96 -8.77 4.58
CA PHE A 42 -2.86 -7.84 5.26
C PHE A 42 -3.88 -7.19 4.30
N PHE A 43 -3.45 -6.88 3.08
CA PHE A 43 -4.29 -6.24 2.08
C PHE A 43 -4.92 -7.23 1.08
N GLU A 44 -4.70 -8.53 1.25
CA GLU A 44 -5.18 -9.60 0.36
C GLU A 44 -4.85 -9.35 -1.13
N VAL A 45 -3.63 -8.88 -1.39
CA VAL A 45 -3.11 -8.60 -2.74
C VAL A 45 -1.86 -9.43 -3.03
N THR A 46 -1.41 -9.42 -4.28
CA THR A 46 -0.18 -10.11 -4.67
C THR A 46 1.07 -9.27 -4.35
N VAL A 47 2.18 -9.92 -4.06
CA VAL A 47 3.49 -9.28 -3.83
C VAL A 47 3.88 -8.25 -4.92
N PRO A 48 3.75 -8.53 -6.23
CA PRO A 48 4.02 -7.54 -7.27
C PRO A 48 3.14 -6.28 -7.19
N THR A 49 1.90 -6.44 -6.72
CA THR A 49 0.96 -5.32 -6.52
C THR A 49 1.46 -4.40 -5.41
N VAL A 50 1.93 -4.98 -4.30
CA VAL A 50 2.53 -4.23 -3.19
C VAL A 50 3.81 -3.52 -3.63
N GLN A 51 4.71 -4.22 -4.33
CA GLN A 51 5.94 -3.62 -4.85
C GLN A 51 5.65 -2.41 -5.73
N LYS A 52 4.66 -2.52 -6.63
CA LYS A 52 4.27 -1.42 -7.51
C LYS A 52 3.63 -0.27 -6.73
N ALA A 53 2.84 -0.55 -5.70
CA ALA A 53 2.26 0.46 -4.83
C ALA A 53 3.36 1.23 -4.06
N LEU A 54 4.29 0.52 -3.44
CA LEU A 54 5.42 1.13 -2.72
C LEU A 54 6.32 1.95 -3.64
N ARG A 55 6.54 1.49 -4.88
CA ARG A 55 7.31 2.26 -5.86
C ARG A 55 6.66 3.63 -6.12
N ILE A 56 5.33 3.68 -6.26
CA ILE A 56 4.62 4.96 -6.43
C ILE A 56 4.85 5.88 -5.23
N LEU A 57 4.83 5.34 -4.00
CA LEU A 57 5.08 6.14 -2.79
C LEU A 57 6.51 6.70 -2.69
N VAL A 58 7.47 6.07 -3.35
CA VAL A 58 8.88 6.48 -3.35
C VAL A 58 9.20 7.43 -4.51
N GLU A 59 8.44 7.31 -5.61
CA GLU A 59 8.63 8.11 -6.83
C GLU A 59 7.80 9.41 -6.83
N ASP A 60 6.76 9.53 -5.99
CA ASP A 60 6.04 10.78 -5.69
C ASP A 60 6.83 11.70 -4.74
#